data_AF-A0A1H6EDG5-F1
#
_entry.id   AF-A0A1H6EDG5-F1
#
_cell.length_a   1.000
_cell.length_b   1.000
_cell.length_c   1.000
_cell.angle_alpha   90.00
_cell.angle_beta   90.00
_cell.angle_gamma   90.00
#
_symmetry.space_group_name_H-M   'P 1'
#
loop_
_entity.id
_entity.type
_entity.pdbx_description
1 polymer ?
#
loop_
_entity_poly.entity_id
_entity_poly.type
_entity_poly.pdbx_seq_one_letter_code
_entity_poly.pdbx_strand_id
1 'polypeptide(L)'
;MRDAGTTSDLPQRADTLRADLTDAGLATIEATLELAVCSHHAATGNSPGLQATTSRLHQLTADGDYAYYTDIAHFMADLPLPDQPASQARWLDGEQTARTRWRTLVTTRRARTARPL
;
A
#
# COMPACT_ATOMS: atom_id res chain seq x y z
N MET A 1 -8.32 1.35 -9.67
CA MET A 1 -7.63 2.60 -10.06
C MET A 1 -6.26 2.27 -10.62
N ARG A 2 -5.89 2.75 -11.82
CA ARG A 2 -4.58 2.47 -12.44
C ARG A 2 -3.73 3.72 -12.36
N ASP A 3 -2.68 3.67 -11.55
CA ASP A 3 -1.68 4.73 -11.46
C ASP A 3 -0.27 4.14 -11.63
N ALA A 4 0.59 4.96 -12.22
CA ALA A 4 1.95 4.62 -12.58
C ALA A 4 2.96 5.50 -11.82
N GLY A 5 2.58 6.12 -10.71
CA GLY A 5 3.43 7.04 -9.94
C GLY A 5 3.75 8.34 -10.68
N THR A 6 3.04 8.65 -11.76
CA THR A 6 3.25 9.83 -12.62
C THR A 6 2.11 10.83 -12.52
N THR A 7 0.99 10.42 -11.93
CA THR A 7 -0.24 11.20 -11.86
C THR A 7 -0.27 11.97 -10.54
N SER A 8 -0.21 13.30 -10.59
CA SER A 8 -0.11 14.17 -9.41
C SER A 8 -1.43 14.33 -8.66
N ASP A 9 -2.58 14.11 -9.30
CA ASP A 9 -3.90 14.24 -8.69
C ASP A 9 -4.41 12.93 -8.04
N LEU A 10 -3.56 11.89 -7.97
CA LEU A 10 -3.90 10.63 -7.29
C LEU A 10 -4.36 10.88 -5.85
N PRO A 11 -3.62 11.61 -4.98
CA PRO A 11 -4.02 11.75 -3.58
C PRO A 11 -5.42 12.33 -3.43
N GLN A 12 -5.76 13.36 -4.22
CA GLN A 12 -7.07 13.97 -4.21
C GLN A 12 -8.17 13.00 -4.66
N ARG A 13 -7.95 12.24 -5.74
CA ARG A 13 -8.90 11.22 -6.19
C ARG A 13 -9.09 10.11 -5.16
N ALA A 14 -8.02 9.71 -4.47
CA ALA A 14 -8.07 8.73 -3.41
C ALA A 14 -8.87 9.26 -2.21
N ASP A 15 -8.76 10.54 -1.87
CA ASP A 15 -9.54 11.16 -0.80
C ASP A 15 -11.04 11.17 -1.11
N THR A 16 -11.43 11.57 -2.33
CA THR A 16 -12.84 11.50 -2.77
C THR A 16 -13.37 10.07 -2.73
N LEU A 17 -12.64 9.12 -3.34
CA LEU A 17 -13.09 7.74 -3.40
C LEU A 17 -13.16 7.08 -2.02
N ARG A 18 -12.27 7.45 -1.10
CA ARG A 18 -12.31 6.95 0.28
C ARG A 18 -13.58 7.39 1.00
N ALA A 19 -13.96 8.67 0.88
CA ALA A 19 -15.19 9.17 1.46
C ALA A 19 -16.41 8.41 0.92
N ASP A 20 -16.49 8.22 -0.41
CA ASP A 20 -17.57 7.47 -1.05
C ASP A 20 -17.65 6.01 -0.55
N LEU A 21 -16.50 5.35 -0.37
CA LEU A 21 -16.43 3.96 0.11
C LEU A 21 -16.78 3.83 1.59
N THR A 22 -16.36 4.80 2.42
CA THR A 22 -16.72 4.87 3.84
C THR A 22 -18.23 5.03 3.98
N ASP A 23 -18.83 5.98 3.25
CA ASP A 23 -20.27 6.24 3.28
C ASP A 23 -21.09 5.03 2.80
N ALA A 24 -20.56 4.29 1.83
CA ALA A 24 -21.18 3.06 1.31
C ALA A 24 -20.93 1.82 2.20
N GLY A 25 -20.08 1.90 3.23
CA GLY A 25 -19.72 0.78 4.09
C GLY A 25 -18.92 -0.34 3.38
N LEU A 26 -18.18 0.00 2.33
CA LEU A 26 -17.49 -0.96 1.45
C LEU A 26 -16.03 -1.19 1.89
N ALA A 27 -15.84 -1.64 3.12
CA ALA A 27 -14.53 -1.77 3.79
C ALA A 27 -13.50 -2.59 2.98
N THR A 28 -13.89 -3.69 2.34
CA THR A 28 -12.99 -4.49 1.50
C THR A 28 -12.43 -3.72 0.30
N ILE A 29 -13.28 -2.90 -0.32
CA ILE A 29 -12.86 -2.07 -1.45
C ILE A 29 -11.97 -0.93 -0.94
N GLU A 30 -12.26 -0.39 0.24
CA GLU A 30 -11.44 0.63 0.89
C GLU A 30 -10.03 0.11 1.22
N ALA A 31 -9.90 -1.11 1.77
CA ALA A 31 -8.59 -1.73 2.01
C ALA A 31 -7.79 -1.93 0.71
N THR A 32 -8.48 -2.28 -0.39
CA THR A 32 -7.86 -2.39 -1.72
C THR A 32 -7.39 -1.04 -2.24
N LEU A 33 -8.17 0.03 -2.01
CA LEU A 33 -7.79 1.40 -2.33
C LEU A 33 -6.54 1.82 -1.54
N GLU A 34 -6.53 1.62 -0.22
CA GLU A 34 -5.40 1.99 0.63
C GLU A 34 -4.10 1.27 0.22
N LEU A 35 -4.16 -0.01 -0.15
CA LEU A 35 -3.00 -0.73 -0.69
C LEU A 35 -2.48 -0.10 -1.99
N ALA A 36 -3.37 0.33 -2.89
CA ALA A 36 -3.00 1.02 -4.12
C ALA A 36 -2.35 2.38 -3.84
N VAL A 37 -2.86 3.13 -2.85
CA VAL A 37 -2.27 4.41 -2.44
C VAL A 37 -0.90 4.21 -1.77
N CYS A 38 -0.73 3.17 -0.94
CA CYS A 38 0.57 2.79 -0.39
C CYS A 38 1.59 2.51 -1.51
N SER A 39 1.17 1.78 -2.54
CA SER A 39 2.02 1.48 -3.70
C SER A 39 2.48 2.76 -4.42
N HIS A 40 1.59 3.73 -4.58
CA HIS A 40 1.92 5.03 -5.16
C HIS A 40 2.89 5.83 -4.28
N HIS A 41 2.64 5.93 -2.98
CA HIS A 41 3.52 6.66 -2.07
C HIS A 41 4.92 6.03 -2.00
N ALA A 42 5.01 4.70 -1.99
CA ALA A 42 6.28 3.99 -2.07
C ALA A 42 7.01 4.27 -3.41
N ALA A 43 6.29 4.24 -4.54
CA ALA A 43 6.84 4.52 -5.87
C ALA A 43 7.27 5.98 -6.07
N THR A 44 6.62 6.93 -5.41
CA THR A 44 6.95 8.37 -5.48
C THR A 44 7.95 8.80 -4.39
N GLY A 45 8.23 7.93 -3.42
CA GLY A 45 9.10 8.25 -2.29
C GLY A 45 8.45 9.14 -1.22
N ASN A 46 7.13 9.29 -1.24
CA ASN A 46 6.37 10.05 -0.25
C ASN A 46 6.24 9.26 1.07
N SER A 47 7.28 9.33 1.91
CA SER A 47 7.33 8.58 3.17
C SER A 47 6.23 8.99 4.17
N PRO A 48 5.91 10.28 4.37
CA PRO A 48 4.79 10.68 5.24
C PRO A 48 3.43 10.15 4.76
N GLY A 49 3.17 10.23 3.45
CA GLY A 49 1.96 9.68 2.86
C GLY A 49 1.86 8.17 3.07
N LEU A 50 2.96 7.44 2.84
CA LEU A 50 3.02 6.00 3.03
C LEU A 50 2.74 5.58 4.48
N GLN A 51 3.28 6.30 5.48
CA GLN A 51 3.01 6.01 6.89
C GLN A 51 1.53 6.23 7.23
N ALA A 52 0.95 7.34 6.77
CA ALA A 52 -0.45 7.65 7.01
C ALA A 52 -1.39 6.59 6.39
N THR A 53 -1.14 6.19 5.14
CA THR A 53 -1.97 5.18 4.45
C THR A 53 -1.76 3.78 5.01
N THR A 54 -0.54 3.43 5.42
CA THR A 54 -0.28 2.14 6.10
C THR A 54 -1.02 2.06 7.43
N SER A 55 -1.09 3.17 8.18
CA SER A 55 -1.84 3.23 9.45
C SER A 55 -3.35 3.04 9.24
N ARG A 56 -3.93 3.65 8.19
CA ARG A 56 -5.34 3.46 7.84
C ARG A 56 -5.62 2.03 7.37
N LEU A 57 -4.75 1.50 6.51
CA LEU A 57 -4.85 0.12 6.05
C LEU A 57 -4.83 -0.86 7.23
N HIS A 58 -3.95 -0.63 8.20
CA HIS A 58 -3.89 -1.43 9.42
C HIS A 58 -5.20 -1.39 10.23
N GLN A 59 -5.84 -0.23 10.35
CA GLN A 59 -7.14 -0.09 11.01
C GLN A 59 -8.25 -0.83 10.26
N LEU A 60 -8.28 -0.74 8.93
CA LEU A 60 -9.26 -1.42 8.09
C LEU A 60 -9.13 -2.94 8.13
N THR A 61 -7.93 -3.46 8.38
CA THR A 61 -7.65 -4.90 8.43
C THR A 61 -7.45 -5.43 9.85
N ALA A 62 -7.90 -4.69 10.87
CA ALA A 62 -7.64 -5.02 12.27
C ALA A 62 -8.37 -6.28 12.76
N ASP A 63 -9.47 -6.64 12.10
CA ASP A 63 -10.22 -7.88 12.33
C ASP A 63 -9.54 -9.13 11.75
N GLY A 64 -8.45 -8.94 11.00
CA GLY A 64 -7.68 -9.99 10.35
C GLY A 64 -8.02 -10.16 8.87
N ASP A 65 -9.16 -9.63 8.40
CA ASP A 65 -9.52 -9.69 6.99
C ASP A 65 -8.55 -8.82 6.19
N TYR A 66 -8.00 -9.41 5.14
CA TYR A 66 -7.00 -8.75 4.29
C TYR A 66 -5.77 -8.22 5.04
N ALA A 67 -5.46 -8.69 6.26
CA ALA A 67 -4.30 -8.24 7.05
C ALA A 67 -2.96 -8.37 6.29
N TYR A 68 -2.88 -9.30 5.33
CA TYR A 68 -1.72 -9.44 4.43
C TYR A 68 -1.49 -8.24 3.52
N TYR A 69 -2.48 -7.36 3.30
CA TYR A 69 -2.26 -6.07 2.64
C TYR A 69 -1.35 -5.16 3.46
N THR A 70 -1.47 -5.20 4.79
CA THR A 70 -0.56 -4.50 5.69
C THR A 70 0.87 -5.04 5.55
N ASP A 71 1.06 -6.35 5.43
CA ASP A 71 2.38 -6.94 5.15
C ASP A 71 2.97 -6.41 3.84
N ILE A 72 2.17 -6.38 2.77
CA ILE A 72 2.61 -5.87 1.46
C ILE A 72 3.02 -4.40 1.56
N ALA A 73 2.26 -3.57 2.29
CA ALA A 73 2.62 -2.17 2.54
C ALA A 73 3.97 -2.04 3.25
N HIS A 74 4.22 -2.85 4.28
CA HIS A 74 5.51 -2.88 4.98
C HIS A 74 6.64 -3.39 4.08
N PHE A 75 6.41 -4.39 3.24
CA PHE A 75 7.38 -4.87 2.26
C PHE A 75 7.77 -3.80 1.24
N MET A 76 6.79 -3.06 0.72
CA MET A 76 7.04 -1.93 -0.19
C MET A 76 7.84 -0.82 0.50
N ALA A 77 7.57 -0.56 1.77
CA ALA A 77 8.22 0.46 2.59
C ALA A 77 9.60 0.04 3.12
N ASP A 78 9.98 -1.24 2.98
CA ASP A 78 11.11 -1.86 3.67
C ASP A 78 11.07 -1.73 5.20
N LEU A 79 9.88 -1.89 5.77
CA LEU A 79 9.66 -1.83 7.21
C LEU A 79 9.56 -3.24 7.81
N PRO A 80 9.93 -3.43 9.09
CA PRO A 80 9.60 -4.66 9.80
C PRO A 80 8.09 -4.87 9.81
N LEU A 81 7.64 -6.13 9.82
CA LEU A 81 6.21 -6.41 9.98
C LEU A 81 5.75 -6.00 11.38
N PRO A 82 4.50 -5.52 11.54
CA PRO A 82 3.94 -5.23 12.84
C PRO A 82 3.76 -6.53 13.63
N ASP A 83 4.04 -6.50 14.93
CA ASP A 83 3.90 -7.67 15.80
C ASP A 83 2.43 -8.15 15.89
N GLN A 84 1.46 -7.22 15.80
CA GLN A 84 0.02 -7.51 15.78
C GLN A 84 -0.82 -6.46 15.02
N PRO A 85 -1.98 -6.86 14.44
CA PRO A 85 -2.38 -8.25 14.24
C PRO A 85 -1.51 -8.88 13.14
N ALA A 86 -0.95 -10.05 13.46
CA ALA A 86 -0.10 -10.78 12.54
C ALA A 86 -0.95 -11.42 11.45
N SER A 87 -0.67 -11.07 10.20
CA SER A 87 -1.24 -11.73 9.04
C SER A 87 -0.94 -13.22 9.06
N GLN A 88 -1.96 -14.04 8.73
CA GLN A 88 -1.84 -15.50 8.61
C GLN A 88 -1.37 -15.94 7.22
N ALA A 89 -0.90 -15.00 6.38
CA ALA A 89 -0.53 -15.29 5.00
C ALA A 89 0.66 -16.24 4.91
N ARG A 90 0.52 -17.24 4.04
CA ARG A 90 1.62 -18.11 3.62
C ARG A 90 2.09 -17.69 2.23
N TRP A 91 3.24 -17.03 2.18
CA TRP A 91 3.84 -16.56 0.92
C TRP A 91 4.37 -17.74 0.11
N LEU A 92 4.00 -17.81 -1.17
CA LEU A 92 4.31 -18.95 -2.07
C LEU A 92 5.80 -19.32 -2.11
N ASP A 93 6.69 -18.32 -2.16
CA ASP A 93 8.14 -18.49 -2.23
C ASP A 93 8.85 -18.06 -0.92
N GLY A 94 8.10 -17.98 0.18
CA GLY A 94 8.55 -17.46 1.47
C GLY A 94 8.49 -15.94 1.59
N GLU A 95 8.42 -15.48 2.84
CA GLU A 95 8.26 -14.05 3.18
C GLU A 95 9.39 -13.18 2.61
N GLN A 96 10.64 -13.61 2.78
CA GLN A 96 11.79 -12.84 2.32
C GLN A 96 11.78 -12.62 0.80
N THR A 97 11.36 -13.63 0.03
CA THR A 97 11.21 -13.52 -1.42
C THR A 97 10.08 -12.56 -1.78
N ALA A 98 8.93 -12.64 -1.09
CA ALA A 98 7.82 -11.72 -1.28
C ALA A 98 8.24 -10.26 -0.97
N ARG A 99 8.89 -10.04 0.17
CA ARG A 99 9.46 -8.74 0.57
C ARG A 99 10.36 -8.17 -0.52
N THR A 100 11.31 -8.98 -0.99
CA THR A 100 12.27 -8.57 -2.03
C THR A 100 11.57 -8.18 -3.33
N ARG A 101 10.56 -8.95 -3.76
CA ARG A 101 9.81 -8.67 -4.99
C ARG A 101 9.01 -7.36 -4.89
N TRP A 102 8.24 -7.18 -3.82
CA TRP A 102 7.47 -5.96 -3.61
C TRP A 102 8.35 -4.72 -3.53
N ARG A 103 9.46 -4.80 -2.78
CA ARG A 103 10.44 -3.72 -2.73
C ARG A 103 11.07 -3.42 -4.09
N THR A 104 11.42 -4.45 -4.86
CA THR A 104 12.00 -4.29 -6.20
C THR A 104 11.02 -3.58 -7.14
N LEU A 105 9.72 -3.90 -7.06
CA LEU A 105 8.69 -3.25 -7.89
C LEU A 105 8.63 -1.74 -7.64
N VAL A 106 8.52 -1.31 -6.37
CA VAL A 106 8.37 0.11 -6.03
C VAL A 106 9.67 0.90 -6.24
N THR A 107 10.82 0.31 -5.97
CA THR A 107 12.13 0.96 -6.20
C THR A 107 12.44 1.10 -7.69
N THR A 108 12.15 0.07 -8.50
CA THR A 108 12.25 0.15 -9.97
C THR A 108 11.32 1.24 -10.51
N ARG A 109 10.10 1.34 -9.96
CA ARG A 109 9.15 2.39 -10.35
C ARG A 109 9.70 3.78 -10.01
N ARG A 110 10.20 3.96 -8.80
CA ARG A 110 10.80 5.22 -8.32
C ARG A 110 11.99 5.66 -9.17
N ALA A 111 12.84 4.73 -9.57
CA ALA A 111 13.97 5.03 -10.44
C ALA A 111 13.51 5.54 -11.83
N ARG A 112 12.38 5.05 -12.34
CA ARG A 112 11.80 5.51 -13.62
C ARG A 112 11.16 6.88 -13.52
N THR A 113 10.51 7.20 -12.40
CA THR A 113 9.87 8.51 -12.19
C THR A 113 10.87 9.61 -11.84
N ALA A 114 11.99 9.25 -11.21
CA ALA A 114 13.06 10.19 -10.89
C ALA A 114 13.96 10.54 -12.09
N ARG A 115 13.90 9.79 -13.20
CA ARG A 115 14.71 10.06 -14.39
C ARG A 115 14.04 11.17 -15.22
N PRO A 116 14.67 12.34 -15.42
CA PRO A 116 14.18 13.29 -16.40
C PRO A 116 14.30 12.67 -17.80
N LEU A 117 13.29 12.89 -18.64
CA LEU A 117 13.33 12.56 -20.07
C LEU A 117 14.40 13.41 -20.77
#